data_AF-A0A3S0D8Y5-F1
#
_entry.id   AF-A0A3S0D8Y5-F1
#
_cell.length_a   1.000
_cell.length_b   1.000
_cell.length_c   1.000
_cell.angle_alpha   90.00
_cell.angle_beta   90.00
_cell.angle_gamma   90.00
#
_symmetry.space_group_name_H-M   'P 1'
#
loop_
_entity.id
_entity.type
_entity.pdbx_description
1 polymer ?
#
loop_
_entity_poly.entity_id
_entity_poly.type
_entity_poly.pdbx_seq_one_letter_code
_entity_poly.pdbx_strand_id
1 'polypeptide(L)'
;MSIPTQIVVNGEQMTIDAAPRFTLLVHQQGIRVNVPDFVEINSRNTIECMEKMNQKQWEHISTGQLFQVLFNECFRDNLTPIPKTIQELNAGDFGIIHVSGIIVLACEAIFSGKTKIFFRTPEDHLHPKTERTIMGMFNKMIDLLGQGDGGVATLVEDGKKD
;
A
#
# COMPACT_ATOMS: atom_id res chain seq x y z
N MET A 1 21.23 5.68 10.97
CA MET A 1 22.04 5.28 9.80
C MET A 1 21.10 4.64 8.80
N SER A 2 20.94 5.27 7.64
CA SER A 2 20.23 4.70 6.50
C SER A 2 21.10 3.62 5.86
N ILE A 3 20.49 2.49 5.48
CA ILE A 3 21.20 1.38 4.82
C ILE A 3 20.88 1.48 3.33
N PRO A 4 21.87 1.75 2.46
CA PRO A 4 21.68 1.70 1.00
C PRO A 4 21.06 0.36 0.62
N THR A 5 19.97 0.40 -0.12
CA THR A 5 19.24 -0.82 -0.49
C THR A 5 19.45 -1.09 -1.96
N GLN A 6 20.08 -2.22 -2.26
CA GLN A 6 20.18 -2.71 -3.62
C GLN A 6 18.85 -3.35 -4.01
N ILE A 7 18.29 -2.86 -5.10
CA ILE A 7 17.13 -3.45 -5.77
C ILE A 7 17.53 -3.81 -7.19
N VAL A 8 16.89 -4.85 -7.74
CA VAL A 8 17.04 -5.16 -9.16
C VAL A 8 15.78 -4.68 -9.87
N VAL A 9 15.92 -3.77 -10.83
CA VAL A 9 14.83 -3.25 -11.67
C VAL A 9 15.16 -3.65 -13.10
N ASN A 10 14.34 -4.49 -13.73
CA ASN A 10 14.54 -4.94 -15.12
C ASN A 10 15.89 -5.63 -15.40
N GLY A 11 16.48 -6.26 -14.38
CA GLY A 11 17.79 -6.90 -14.49
C GLY A 11 18.97 -5.98 -14.24
N GLU A 12 18.73 -4.67 -14.05
CA GLU A 12 19.76 -3.71 -13.65
C GLU A 12 19.77 -3.54 -12.13
N GLN A 13 20.98 -3.55 -11.56
CA GLN A 13 21.16 -3.24 -10.14
C GLN A 13 21.04 -1.73 -9.93
N MET A 14 20.02 -1.32 -9.17
CA MET A 14 19.86 0.05 -8.70
C MET A 14 20.13 0.12 -7.20
N THR A 15 20.87 1.14 -6.79
CA THR A 15 21.03 1.48 -5.38
C THR A 15 20.09 2.62 -5.05
N ILE A 16 19.11 2.38 -4.17
CA ILE A 16 18.35 3.47 -3.59
C ILE A 16 19.16 4.01 -2.42
N ASP A 17 19.77 5.18 -2.64
CA ASP A 17 20.47 5.92 -1.60
C ASP A 17 19.48 6.34 -0.52
N ALA A 18 19.78 5.88 0.70
CA ALA A 18 19.11 6.26 1.94
C ALA A 18 17.61 6.51 1.78
N ALA A 19 16.87 5.48 1.35
CA ALA A 19 15.44 5.59 1.46
C ALA A 19 15.10 5.86 2.94
N PRO A 20 14.28 6.87 3.25
CA PRO A 20 13.88 7.11 4.63
C PRO A 20 13.23 5.85 5.19
N ARG A 21 13.01 5.78 6.51
CA ARG A 21 12.51 4.59 7.24
C ARG A 21 11.25 3.93 6.65
N PHE A 22 10.62 4.52 5.65
CA PHE A 22 9.57 3.95 4.84
C PHE A 22 9.88 4.19 3.35
N THR A 23 10.02 3.13 2.56
CA THR A 23 10.15 3.21 1.09
C THR A 23 8.95 2.55 0.46
N LEU A 24 8.11 3.36 -0.19
CA LEU A 24 7.03 2.86 -1.04
C LEU A 24 7.61 2.58 -2.42
N LEU A 25 7.63 1.32 -2.84
CA LEU A 25 7.96 0.93 -4.21
C LEU A 25 6.65 0.54 -4.90
N VAL A 26 6.19 1.41 -5.79
CA VAL A 26 5.01 1.18 -6.63
C VAL A 26 5.48 0.82 -8.02
N HIS A 27 4.93 -0.26 -8.55
CA HIS A 27 5.37 -0.88 -9.77
C HIS A 27 4.29 -0.82 -10.84
N GLN A 28 4.58 -0.22 -11.99
CA GLN A 28 3.71 -0.33 -13.17
C GLN A 28 3.86 -1.71 -13.81
N GLN A 29 2.75 -2.30 -14.30
CA GLN A 29 2.74 -3.61 -14.97
C GLN A 29 3.89 -3.73 -16.01
N GLY A 30 4.72 -4.77 -15.90
CA GLY A 30 5.77 -5.09 -16.89
C GLY A 30 7.21 -5.09 -16.37
N ILE A 31 7.50 -4.41 -15.26
CA ILE A 31 8.83 -4.42 -14.65
C ILE A 31 9.00 -5.72 -13.78
N ARG A 32 10.24 -6.16 -13.51
CA ARG A 32 10.50 -7.23 -12.51
C ARG A 32 11.38 -6.67 -11.42
N VAL A 33 10.87 -6.63 -10.19
CA VAL A 33 11.59 -6.16 -9.01
C VAL A 33 11.86 -7.31 -8.04
N ASN A 34 13.14 -7.58 -7.77
CA ASN A 34 13.59 -8.47 -6.70
C ASN A 34 14.25 -7.60 -5.61
N VAL A 35 13.70 -7.60 -4.40
CA VAL A 35 14.27 -6.88 -3.26
C VAL A 35 14.56 -7.87 -2.10
N PRO A 36 15.73 -7.83 -1.45
CA PRO A 36 15.93 -8.60 -0.22
C PRO A 36 15.26 -7.90 0.98
N ASP A 37 14.67 -8.68 1.90
CA ASP A 37 14.20 -8.24 3.23
C ASP A 37 13.07 -7.20 3.28
N PHE A 38 12.01 -7.36 2.47
CA PHE A 38 10.82 -6.49 2.50
C PHE A 38 9.53 -7.23 2.85
N VAL A 39 8.54 -6.50 3.37
CA VAL A 39 7.15 -7.00 3.48
C VAL A 39 6.45 -6.72 2.15
N GLU A 40 6.10 -7.78 1.41
CA GLU A 40 5.30 -7.66 0.20
C GLU A 40 3.82 -7.53 0.56
N ILE A 41 3.12 -6.57 -0.06
CA ILE A 41 1.67 -6.40 -0.02
C ILE A 41 1.15 -6.45 -1.45
N ASN A 42 0.17 -7.33 -1.71
CA ASN A 42 -0.42 -7.58 -3.03
C ASN A 42 -1.89 -8.00 -2.93
N SER A 43 -2.60 -8.12 -4.05
CA SER A 43 -4.03 -8.51 -4.08
C SER A 43 -4.33 -9.83 -3.36
N ARG A 44 -3.45 -10.83 -3.46
CA ARG A 44 -3.67 -12.11 -2.78
C ARG A 44 -3.61 -11.99 -1.26
N ASN A 45 -2.55 -11.41 -0.70
CA ASN A 45 -2.36 -11.40 0.75
C ASN A 45 -3.28 -10.39 1.46
N THR A 46 -3.67 -9.33 0.77
CA THR A 46 -4.65 -8.35 1.26
C THR A 46 -6.04 -8.96 1.35
N ILE A 47 -6.50 -9.68 0.31
CA ILE A 47 -7.79 -10.39 0.34
C ILE A 47 -7.76 -11.46 1.45
N GLU A 48 -6.70 -12.28 1.52
CA GLU A 48 -6.56 -13.31 2.54
C GLU A 48 -6.55 -12.73 3.98
N CYS A 49 -5.93 -11.57 4.17
CA CYS A 49 -5.94 -10.83 5.44
C CYS A 49 -7.37 -10.47 5.85
N MET A 50 -8.17 -9.93 4.92
CA MET A 50 -9.55 -9.54 5.20
C MET A 50 -10.47 -10.76 5.40
N GLU A 51 -10.31 -11.83 4.62
CA GLU A 51 -11.12 -13.05 4.77
C GLU A 51 -10.95 -13.73 6.13
N LYS A 52 -9.76 -13.63 6.72
CA LYS A 52 -9.44 -14.19 8.05
C LYS A 52 -9.91 -13.32 9.21
N MET A 53 -10.29 -12.07 8.93
CA MET A 53 -10.66 -11.11 9.96
C MET A 53 -12.05 -11.42 10.52
N ASN A 54 -12.20 -11.34 11.84
CA ASN A 54 -13.52 -11.47 12.47
C ASN A 54 -14.19 -10.11 12.67
N GLN A 55 -15.50 -10.11 12.95
CA GLN A 55 -16.31 -8.89 13.13
C GLN A 55 -15.71 -7.93 14.17
N LYS A 56 -15.25 -8.44 15.31
CA LYS A 56 -14.70 -7.61 16.39
C LYS A 56 -13.40 -6.92 15.96
N GLN A 57 -12.52 -7.63 15.25
CA GLN A 57 -11.30 -7.06 14.70
C GLN A 57 -11.61 -5.99 13.66
N TRP A 58 -12.56 -6.28 12.76
CA TRP A 58 -12.98 -5.34 11.72
C TRP A 58 -13.57 -4.07 12.31
N GLU A 59 -14.49 -4.15 13.26
CA GLU A 59 -15.06 -2.99 13.95
C GLU A 59 -13.98 -2.15 14.63
N HIS A 60 -13.01 -2.80 15.27
CA HIS A 60 -11.91 -2.08 15.92
C HIS A 60 -11.06 -1.29 14.92
N ILE A 61 -10.79 -1.86 13.74
CA ILE A 61 -9.99 -1.25 12.68
C ILE A 61 -10.79 -0.18 11.93
N SER A 62 -11.98 -0.50 11.45
CA SER A 62 -12.79 0.36 10.57
C SER A 62 -13.33 1.61 11.26
N THR A 63 -13.47 1.56 12.59
CA THR A 63 -13.80 2.74 13.41
C THR A 63 -12.58 3.57 13.81
N GLY A 64 -11.37 3.06 13.59
CA GLY A 64 -10.12 3.75 13.88
C GLY A 64 -9.88 4.94 12.96
N GLN A 65 -9.49 6.08 13.53
CA GLN A 65 -9.28 7.34 12.79
C GLN A 65 -8.28 7.18 11.64
N LEU A 66 -7.19 6.44 11.85
CA LEU A 66 -6.17 6.20 10.82
C LEU A 66 -6.76 5.48 9.61
N PHE A 67 -7.50 4.40 9.83
CA PHE A 67 -8.14 3.65 8.76
C PHE A 67 -9.11 4.52 7.98
N GLN A 68 -9.98 5.26 8.69
CA GLN A 68 -10.98 6.11 8.04
C GLN A 68 -10.34 7.20 7.19
N VAL A 69 -9.29 7.85 7.66
CA VAL A 69 -8.58 8.88 6.88
C VAL A 69 -7.98 8.29 5.61
N LEU A 70 -7.31 7.15 5.70
CA LEU A 70 -6.66 6.51 4.55
C LEU A 70 -7.67 5.97 3.54
N PHE A 71 -8.72 5.31 4.03
CA PHE A 71 -9.79 4.79 3.19
C PHE A 71 -10.50 5.92 2.44
N ASN A 72 -10.86 6.98 3.14
CA ASN A 72 -11.52 8.13 2.53
C ASN A 72 -10.62 8.86 1.53
N GLU A 73 -9.30 8.90 1.76
CA GLU A 73 -8.37 9.47 0.78
C GLU A 73 -8.35 8.65 -0.52
N CYS A 74 -8.37 7.32 -0.41
CA CYS A 74 -8.42 6.42 -1.57
C CYS A 74 -9.76 6.54 -2.32
N PHE A 75 -10.89 6.59 -1.61
CA PHE A 75 -12.22 6.59 -2.20
C PHE A 75 -12.90 7.97 -2.29
N ARG A 76 -12.14 9.06 -2.14
CA ARG A 76 -12.65 10.44 -2.08
C ARG A 76 -13.58 10.83 -3.24
N ASP A 77 -13.29 10.34 -4.44
CA ASP A 77 -14.01 10.72 -5.66
C ASP A 77 -15.29 9.89 -5.87
N ASN A 78 -15.41 8.74 -5.21
CA ASN A 78 -16.52 7.80 -5.39
C ASN A 78 -17.49 7.78 -4.19
N LEU A 79 -17.19 8.51 -3.11
CA LEU A 79 -17.97 8.54 -1.86
C LEU A 79 -18.32 7.14 -1.34
N THR A 80 -17.41 6.19 -1.54
CA THR A 80 -17.62 4.79 -1.13
C THR A 80 -17.67 4.72 0.39
N PRO A 81 -18.76 4.20 1.00
CA PRO A 81 -18.85 4.06 2.44
C PRO A 81 -17.95 2.94 2.93
N ILE A 82 -17.38 3.11 4.13
CA ILE A 82 -16.66 2.04 4.82
C ILE A 82 -17.68 0.96 5.24
N PRO A 83 -17.47 -0.32 4.88
CA PRO A 83 -18.34 -1.42 5.32
C PRO A 83 -18.42 -1.48 6.84
N LYS A 84 -19.64 -1.58 7.39
CA LYS A 84 -19.85 -1.60 8.85
C LYS A 84 -19.63 -2.98 9.44
N THR A 85 -19.83 -4.01 8.63
CA THR A 85 -19.67 -5.40 9.04
C THR A 85 -18.67 -6.13 8.15
N ILE A 86 -18.07 -7.19 8.69
CA ILE A 86 -17.17 -8.04 7.92
C ILE A 86 -17.94 -8.79 6.82
N GLN A 87 -19.23 -9.08 7.04
CA GLN A 87 -20.08 -9.66 5.99
C GLN A 87 -20.30 -8.68 4.84
N GLU A 88 -20.55 -7.41 5.12
CA GLU A 88 -20.64 -6.36 4.09
C GLU A 88 -19.33 -6.19 3.33
N LEU A 89 -18.19 -6.26 4.04
CA LEU A 89 -16.88 -6.20 3.41
C LEU A 89 -16.67 -7.40 2.46
N ASN A 90 -16.89 -8.62 2.95
CA ASN A 90 -16.64 -9.86 2.19
C ASN A 90 -17.64 -10.09 1.06
N ALA A 91 -18.85 -9.53 1.14
CA ALA A 91 -19.83 -9.54 0.06
C ALA A 91 -19.66 -8.35 -0.92
N GLY A 92 -18.73 -7.44 -0.61
CA GLY A 92 -18.53 -6.20 -1.34
C GLY A 92 -17.64 -6.33 -2.58
N ASP A 93 -17.26 -5.17 -3.11
CA ASP A 93 -16.36 -5.05 -4.25
C ASP A 93 -14.92 -5.46 -3.86
N PHE A 94 -14.26 -6.24 -4.72
CA PHE A 94 -12.89 -6.71 -4.48
C PHE A 94 -11.88 -5.58 -4.30
N GLY A 95 -12.09 -4.43 -4.94
CA GLY A 95 -11.25 -3.25 -4.75
C GLY A 95 -11.36 -2.67 -3.34
N ILE A 96 -12.56 -2.69 -2.74
CA ILE A 96 -12.77 -2.27 -1.34
C ILE A 96 -12.06 -3.22 -0.38
N ILE A 97 -12.18 -4.54 -0.60
CA ILE A 97 -11.50 -5.57 0.19
C ILE A 97 -9.98 -5.38 0.07
N HIS A 98 -9.48 -5.21 -1.16
CA HIS A 98 -8.06 -5.04 -1.44
C HIS A 98 -7.49 -3.81 -0.73
N VAL A 99 -8.10 -2.63 -0.90
CA VAL A 99 -7.64 -1.39 -0.26
C VAL A 99 -7.69 -1.48 1.25
N SER A 100 -8.73 -2.11 1.80
CA SER A 100 -8.83 -2.35 3.25
C SER A 100 -7.65 -3.20 3.74
N GLY A 101 -7.34 -4.28 3.02
CA GLY A 101 -6.18 -5.13 3.33
C GLY A 101 -4.83 -4.43 3.16
N ILE A 102 -4.69 -3.56 2.15
CA ILE A 102 -3.49 -2.71 1.96
C ILE A 102 -3.26 -1.88 3.21
N ILE A 103 -4.29 -1.16 3.68
CA ILE A 103 -4.18 -0.28 4.85
C ILE A 103 -3.78 -1.09 6.09
N VAL A 104 -4.46 -2.21 6.34
CA VAL A 104 -4.20 -3.05 7.52
C VAL A 104 -2.77 -3.59 7.52
N LEU A 105 -2.37 -4.29 6.45
CA LEU A 105 -1.06 -4.92 6.37
C LEU A 105 0.07 -3.89 6.40
N ALA A 106 -0.12 -2.73 5.77
CA ALA A 106 0.87 -1.66 5.79
C ALA A 106 1.05 -1.10 7.21
N CYS A 107 -0.05 -0.79 7.90
CA CYS A 107 0.01 -0.29 9.28
C CYS A 107 0.61 -1.32 10.23
N GLU A 108 0.24 -2.60 10.11
CA GLU A 108 0.82 -3.68 10.93
C GLU A 108 2.33 -3.82 10.72
N ALA A 109 2.79 -3.77 9.47
CA ALA A 109 4.21 -3.80 9.15
C ALA A 109 4.95 -2.59 9.73
N ILE A 110 4.41 -1.38 9.60
CA ILE A 110 5.00 -0.16 10.17
C ILE A 110 5.09 -0.26 11.70
N PHE A 111 3.99 -0.62 12.38
CA PHE A 111 3.98 -0.74 13.85
C PHE A 111 4.87 -1.86 14.37
N SER A 112 5.11 -2.89 13.55
CA SER A 112 6.09 -3.95 13.82
C SER A 112 7.54 -3.52 13.58
N GLY A 113 7.79 -2.25 13.27
CA GLY A 113 9.12 -1.68 13.04
C GLY A 113 9.71 -2.05 11.67
N LYS A 114 8.90 -2.53 10.72
CA LYS A 114 9.37 -2.79 9.36
C LYS A 114 9.59 -1.47 8.64
N THR A 115 10.75 -1.32 8.03
CA THR A 115 11.17 -0.08 7.38
C THR A 115 11.02 -0.11 5.85
N LYS A 116 10.68 -1.27 5.29
CA LYS A 116 10.60 -1.50 3.85
C LYS A 116 9.34 -2.29 3.53
N ILE A 117 8.42 -1.67 2.81
CA ILE A 117 7.16 -2.28 2.37
C ILE A 117 7.05 -2.12 0.86
N PHE A 118 6.88 -3.23 0.16
CA PHE A 118 6.71 -3.25 -1.29
C PHE A 118 5.24 -3.50 -1.62
N PHE A 119 4.64 -2.61 -2.40
CA PHE A 119 3.27 -2.77 -2.87
C PHE A 119 3.30 -3.25 -4.32
N ARG A 120 2.98 -4.53 -4.53
CA ARG A 120 2.90 -5.11 -5.88
C ARG A 120 1.49 -4.89 -6.42
N THR A 121 1.41 -4.25 -7.59
CA THR A 121 0.15 -3.99 -8.32
C THR A 121 -0.98 -3.51 -7.39
N PRO A 122 -0.75 -2.44 -6.59
CA PRO A 122 -1.75 -1.96 -5.62
C PRO A 122 -3.05 -1.46 -6.28
N GLU A 123 -3.03 -1.23 -7.58
CA GLU A 123 -4.19 -0.92 -8.41
C GLU A 123 -5.11 -2.11 -8.71
N ASP A 124 -4.72 -3.34 -8.37
CA ASP A 124 -5.50 -4.54 -8.68
C ASP A 124 -6.95 -4.42 -8.19
N HIS A 125 -7.90 -4.82 -9.05
CA HIS A 125 -9.34 -4.76 -8.79
C HIS A 125 -9.94 -3.36 -8.60
N LEU A 126 -9.15 -2.28 -8.75
CA LEU A 126 -9.68 -0.93 -8.64
C LEU A 126 -10.28 -0.45 -9.96
N HIS A 127 -11.30 0.40 -9.82
CA HIS A 127 -11.77 1.18 -10.95
C HIS A 127 -10.70 2.23 -11.33
N PRO A 128 -10.45 2.53 -12.62
CA PRO A 128 -9.42 3.50 -13.07
C PRO A 128 -9.51 4.92 -12.51
N LYS A 129 -10.62 5.27 -11.85
CA LYS A 129 -10.75 6.52 -11.09
C LYS A 129 -10.07 6.41 -9.72
N THR A 130 -10.29 5.31 -9.03
CA THR A 130 -9.71 5.00 -7.71
C THR A 130 -8.21 4.72 -7.80
N GLU A 131 -7.75 4.11 -8.90
CA GLU A 131 -6.32 3.92 -9.15
C GLU A 131 -5.54 5.26 -9.13
N ARG A 132 -6.15 6.35 -9.58
CA ARG A 132 -5.51 7.68 -9.59
C ARG A 132 -5.39 8.29 -8.20
N THR A 133 -6.21 7.85 -7.25
CA THR A 133 -6.25 8.38 -5.87
C THR A 133 -5.46 7.50 -4.90
N ILE A 134 -5.09 6.27 -5.27
CA ILE A 134 -4.32 5.36 -4.40
C ILE A 134 -2.97 5.95 -3.98
N MET A 135 -2.31 6.69 -4.87
CA MET A 135 -1.06 7.39 -4.54
C MET A 135 -1.30 8.49 -3.48
N GLY A 136 -2.47 9.13 -3.49
CA GLY A 136 -2.89 10.08 -2.45
C GLY A 136 -2.98 9.39 -1.09
N MET A 137 -3.60 8.21 -1.04
CA MET A 137 -3.64 7.38 0.18
C MET A 137 -2.24 7.01 0.67
N PHE A 138 -1.33 6.59 -0.21
CA PHE A 138 0.04 6.24 0.20
C PHE A 138 0.84 7.44 0.71
N ASN A 139 0.75 8.59 0.04
CA ASN A 139 1.34 9.83 0.54
C ASN A 139 0.78 10.18 1.92
N LYS A 140 -0.53 10.09 2.09
CA LYS A 140 -1.19 10.36 3.37
C LYS A 140 -0.74 9.39 4.47
N MET A 141 -0.54 8.12 4.14
CA MET A 141 -0.02 7.11 5.05
C MET A 141 1.40 7.47 5.52
N ILE A 142 2.25 7.94 4.61
CA ILE A 142 3.59 8.42 4.94
C ILE A 142 3.52 9.67 5.81
N ASP A 143 2.66 10.63 5.51
CA ASP A 143 2.54 11.85 6.32
C ASP A 143 2.10 11.54 7.76
N LEU A 144 1.21 10.56 7.94
CA LEU A 144 0.65 10.20 9.23
C LEU A 144 1.57 9.28 10.05
N LEU A 145 2.31 8.39 9.38
CA LEU A 145 3.07 7.31 10.02
C LEU A 145 4.59 7.44 9.85
N GLY A 146 5.03 8.16 8.82
CA GLY A 146 6.41 8.56 8.60
C GLY A 146 6.80 9.64 9.58
N GLN A 147 7.54 9.25 10.62
CA GLN A 147 8.03 10.14 11.68
C GLN A 147 9.06 11.17 11.17
N GLY A 148 8.63 12.14 10.34
CA GLY A 148 9.41 13.33 9.95
C GLY A 148 10.40 13.15 8.80
N ASP A 149 10.69 11.92 8.36
CA ASP A 149 11.53 11.60 7.19
C ASP A 149 10.92 10.41 6.44
N GLY A 150 9.95 10.65 5.55
CA GLY A 150 9.30 9.63 4.73
C GLY A 150 9.23 10.09 3.28
N GLY A 151 9.38 9.18 2.32
CA GLY A 151 9.37 9.51 0.89
C GLY A 151 8.76 8.40 0.05
N VAL A 152 8.07 8.79 -1.03
CA VAL A 152 7.58 7.86 -2.06
C VAL A 152 8.62 7.76 -3.16
N ALA A 153 9.10 6.55 -3.44
CA ALA A 153 9.93 6.27 -4.61
C ALA A 153 9.05 5.62 -5.68
N THR A 154 8.50 6.42 -6.58
CA THR A 154 7.83 5.88 -7.76
C THR A 154 8.90 5.43 -8.75
N LEU A 155 8.97 4.14 -9.07
CA LEU A 155 9.81 3.65 -10.15
C LEU A 155 9.09 3.98 -11.46
N VAL A 156 9.52 5.06 -12.12
CA VAL A 156 9.09 5.42 -13.46
C VAL A 156 10.13 4.85 -14.43
N GLU A 157 9.69 4.32 -15.58
CA GLU A 157 10.62 4.04 -16.68
C GLU A 157 11.37 5.35 -17.00
N ASP A 158 12.69 5.36 -16.81
CA ASP A 158 13.52 6.43 -17.33
C ASP A 158 13.35 6.42 -18.85
N GLY A 159 12.83 7.55 -19.36
CA GLY A 159 12.44 7.67 -20.75
C GLY A 159 13.54 7.21 -21.69
N LYS A 160 13.14 6.49 -22.74
CA LYS A 160 13.93 6.37 -23.96
C LYS A 160 14.41 7.77 -24.35
N LYS A 161 15.70 8.01 -24.17
CA LYS A 161 16.40 9.08 -24.90
C LYS A 161 16.42 8.62 -26.35
N ASP A 162 15.61 9.26 -27.18
CA ASP A 162 15.90 9.41 -28.60
C ASP A 162 17.19 10.24 -28.78
#